data_AF-A0A2E0JHZ9-F1
#
_entry.id   AF-A0A2E0JHZ9-F1
#
_cell.length_a   1.000
_cell.length_b   1.000
_cell.length_c   1.000
_cell.angle_alpha   90.00
_cell.angle_beta   90.00
_cell.angle_gamma   90.00
#
_symmetry.space_group_name_H-M   'P 1'
#
loop_
_entity.id
_entity.type
_entity.pdbx_description
1 polymer ?
#
loop_
_entity_poly.entity_id
_entity_poly.type
_entity_poly.pdbx_seq_one_letter_code
_entity_poly.pdbx_strand_id
1 'polypeptide(L)'
;MEENIEKLQFPIGKYKANLEFDFSKTSEDMKTLEAFAEILKESIKDLNESDFKKTYREGGMNIAQIIHHWCDTHTYAFLRTKHTILEDNPNVKMYEVDEFLSTPDSNT
;
A
#
# COMPACT_ATOMS: atom_id res chain seq x y z
N MET A 1 19.57 -18.13 -3.06
CA MET A 1 19.53 -16.80 -2.40
C MET A 1 18.48 -15.90 -3.03
N GLU A 2 18.47 -15.74 -4.37
CA GLU A 2 17.45 -14.95 -5.08
C GLU A 2 16.01 -15.49 -4.92
N GLU A 3 15.78 -16.81 -5.00
CA GLU A 3 14.45 -17.42 -4.77
C GLU A 3 13.84 -17.12 -3.39
N ASN A 4 14.67 -16.73 -2.41
CA ASN A 4 14.21 -16.40 -1.06
C ASN A 4 13.74 -14.93 -0.99
N ILE A 5 14.42 -14.02 -1.68
CA ILE A 5 14.07 -12.59 -1.66
C ILE A 5 12.74 -12.33 -2.37
N GLU A 6 12.46 -12.98 -3.50
CA GLU A 6 11.18 -12.78 -4.20
C GLU A 6 9.99 -13.26 -3.35
N LYS A 7 10.14 -14.39 -2.65
CA LYS A 7 9.12 -14.89 -1.71
C LYS A 7 8.90 -13.94 -0.55
N LEU A 8 9.95 -13.29 -0.04
CA LEU A 8 9.80 -12.25 0.97
C LEU A 8 9.11 -11.01 0.40
N GLN A 9 9.48 -10.55 -0.80
CA GLN A 9 8.87 -9.39 -1.46
C GLN A 9 7.38 -9.58 -1.77
N PHE A 10 6.99 -10.79 -2.18
CA PHE A 10 5.61 -11.15 -2.55
C PHE A 10 5.13 -12.33 -1.69
N PRO A 11 4.95 -12.15 -0.36
CA PRO A 11 4.67 -13.26 0.56
C PRO A 11 3.31 -13.90 0.32
N ILE A 12 2.39 -13.18 -0.34
CA ILE A 12 1.06 -13.65 -0.75
C ILE A 12 0.92 -13.74 -2.28
N GLY A 13 2.03 -13.69 -3.02
CA GLY A 13 2.06 -13.64 -4.48
C GLY A 13 1.84 -12.24 -5.06
N LYS A 14 1.91 -12.14 -6.39
CA LYS A 14 1.69 -10.90 -7.15
C LYS A 14 0.21 -10.72 -7.47
N TYR A 15 -0.24 -9.47 -7.51
CA TYR A 15 -1.59 -9.15 -7.98
C TYR A 15 -1.80 -9.66 -9.40
N LYS A 16 -2.96 -10.27 -9.65
CA LYS A 16 -3.41 -10.70 -10.98
C LYS A 16 -4.60 -9.82 -11.36
N ALA A 17 -4.42 -8.99 -12.39
CA ALA A 17 -5.46 -8.09 -12.85
C ALA A 17 -6.68 -8.88 -13.33
N ASN A 18 -7.86 -8.49 -12.82
CA ASN A 18 -9.12 -8.88 -13.42
C ASN A 18 -9.57 -7.73 -14.34
N LEU A 19 -9.68 -8.01 -15.64
CA LEU A 19 -10.08 -7.02 -16.64
C LEU A 19 -11.60 -7.00 -16.86
N GLU A 20 -12.31 -7.97 -16.31
CA GLU A 20 -13.76 -8.05 -16.38
C GLU A 20 -14.38 -7.46 -15.12
N PHE A 21 -15.38 -6.61 -15.29
CA PHE A 21 -16.12 -6.04 -14.18
C PHE A 21 -17.03 -7.09 -13.55
N ASP A 22 -16.92 -7.24 -12.23
CA ASP A 22 -17.83 -8.04 -11.42
C ASP A 22 -18.28 -7.19 -10.23
N PHE A 23 -19.59 -6.90 -10.18
CA PHE A 23 -20.20 -6.10 -9.13
C PHE A 23 -20.10 -6.76 -7.76
N SER A 24 -20.27 -8.08 -7.67
CA SER A 24 -20.20 -8.81 -6.40
C SER A 24 -18.79 -8.75 -5.84
N LYS A 25 -17.79 -9.00 -6.70
CA LYS A 25 -16.38 -8.89 -6.32
C LYS A 25 -16.01 -7.46 -5.93
N THR A 26 -16.46 -6.47 -6.69
CA THR A 26 -16.24 -5.06 -6.38
C THR A 26 -16.84 -4.69 -5.01
N SER A 27 -18.04 -5.19 -4.69
CA SER A 27 -18.67 -4.96 -3.39
C SER A 27 -17.90 -5.61 -2.23
N GLU A 28 -17.29 -6.79 -2.45
CA GLU A 28 -16.40 -7.42 -1.46
C GLU A 28 -15.13 -6.60 -1.26
N ASP A 29 -14.49 -6.16 -2.35
CA ASP A 29 -13.25 -5.37 -2.28
C ASP A 29 -13.48 -4.02 -1.59
N MET A 30 -14.65 -3.40 -1.78
CA MET A 30 -15.06 -2.21 -1.03
C MET A 30 -15.12 -2.47 0.49
N LYS A 31 -15.69 -3.60 0.92
CA LYS A 31 -15.74 -3.97 2.34
C LYS A 31 -14.34 -4.24 2.90
N THR A 32 -13.47 -4.86 2.11
CA THR A 32 -12.06 -5.06 2.48
C THR A 32 -11.35 -3.73 2.69
N LEU A 33 -11.52 -2.77 1.78
CA LEU A 33 -10.93 -1.44 1.90
C LEU A 33 -11.48 -0.67 3.09
N GLU A 34 -12.79 -0.77 3.36
CA GLU A 34 -13.45 -0.14 4.52
C GLU A 34 -12.89 -0.66 5.86
N ALA A 35 -12.62 -1.97 5.96
CA ALA A 35 -12.08 -2.59 7.17
C ALA A 35 -10.56 -2.39 7.35
N PHE A 36 -9.84 -1.98 6.31
CA PHE A 36 -8.37 -1.95 6.29
C PHE A 36 -7.76 -1.16 7.44
N ALA A 37 -8.27 0.05 7.71
CA ALA A 37 -7.69 0.93 8.72
C ALA A 37 -7.80 0.34 10.14
N GLU A 38 -8.92 -0.30 10.47
CA GLU A 38 -9.11 -0.93 11.78
C GLU A 38 -8.27 -2.20 11.92
N ILE A 39 -8.19 -3.02 10.87
CA ILE A 39 -7.30 -4.19 10.84
C ILE A 39 -5.84 -3.76 11.04
N LEU A 40 -5.41 -2.68 10.40
CA LEU A 40 -4.07 -2.14 10.54
C LEU A 40 -3.80 -1.67 11.97
N LYS A 41 -4.69 -0.85 12.55
CA LYS A 41 -4.57 -0.38 13.94
C LYS A 41 -4.43 -1.54 14.92
N GLU A 42 -5.29 -2.55 14.80
CA GLU A 42 -5.24 -3.74 15.66
C GLU A 42 -3.95 -4.54 15.47
N SER A 43 -3.40 -4.58 14.26
CA SER A 43 -2.16 -5.31 13.95
C SER A 43 -0.91 -4.64 14.53
N ILE A 44 -0.96 -3.33 14.82
CA ILE A 44 0.19 -2.56 15.31
C ILE A 44 0.05 -2.09 16.76
N LYS A 45 -1.08 -2.39 17.43
CA LYS A 45 -1.41 -1.84 18.76
C LYS A 45 -0.41 -2.13 19.87
N ASP A 46 0.31 -3.25 19.77
CA ASP A 46 1.27 -3.71 20.77
C ASP A 46 2.74 -3.39 20.38
N LEU A 47 2.96 -2.69 19.26
CA LEU A 47 4.29 -2.29 18.80
C LEU A 47 4.80 -1.07 19.58
N ASN A 48 6.09 -1.07 19.92
CA ASN A 48 6.78 0.11 20.44
C ASN A 48 7.57 0.84 19.35
N GLU A 49 8.11 2.02 19.66
CA GLU A 49 8.88 2.85 18.72
C GLU A 49 10.04 2.11 18.03
N SER A 50 10.70 1.17 18.73
CA SER A 50 11.80 0.39 18.15
C SER A 50 11.31 -0.68 17.18
N ASP A 51 10.09 -1.20 17.36
CA ASP A 51 9.48 -2.14 16.44
C ASP A 51 9.19 -1.50 15.09
N PHE A 52 8.76 -0.23 15.08
CA PHE A 52 8.49 0.50 13.84
C PHE A 52 9.71 0.64 12.92
N LYS A 53 10.93 0.50 13.47
CA LYS A 53 12.20 0.53 12.72
C LYS A 53 12.59 -0.82 12.13
N LYS A 54 11.90 -1.90 12.46
CA LYS A 54 12.20 -3.25 11.95
C LYS A 54 11.80 -3.37 10.48
N THR A 55 12.60 -4.11 9.73
CA THR A 55 12.38 -4.42 8.31
C THR A 55 12.05 -5.90 8.15
N TYR A 56 11.08 -6.24 7.30
CA TYR A 56 10.70 -7.64 7.06
C TYR A 56 11.64 -8.38 6.08
N ARG A 57 12.47 -7.63 5.33
CA ARG A 57 13.49 -8.16 4.41
C ARG A 57 14.69 -7.22 4.33
N GLU A 58 15.83 -7.75 3.89
CA GLU A 58 17.03 -6.95 3.62
C GLU A 58 16.75 -5.90 2.53
N GLY A 59 17.24 -4.68 2.74
CA GLY A 59 16.99 -3.53 1.86
C GLY A 59 15.50 -3.19 1.67
N GLY A 60 14.64 -3.59 2.61
CA GLY A 60 13.21 -3.30 2.59
C GLY A 60 12.82 -2.08 3.41
N MET A 61 11.59 -1.62 3.22
CA MET A 61 10.98 -0.60 4.07
C MET A 61 10.84 -1.11 5.51
N ASN A 62 11.01 -0.21 6.47
CA ASN A 62 10.61 -0.48 7.86
C ASN A 62 9.09 -0.38 8.02
N ILE A 63 8.56 -0.80 9.18
CA ILE A 63 7.11 -0.82 9.41
C ILE A 63 6.49 0.58 9.28
N ALA A 64 7.12 1.63 9.84
CA ALA A 64 6.60 3.00 9.70
C ALA A 64 6.51 3.41 8.22
N GLN A 65 7.57 3.19 7.45
CA GLN A 65 7.62 3.47 6.01
C GLN A 65 6.53 2.74 5.24
N ILE A 66 6.25 1.47 5.57
CA ILE A 66 5.16 0.71 4.92
C ILE A 66 3.80 1.35 5.21
N ILE A 67 3.55 1.76 6.45
CA ILE A 67 2.29 2.39 6.85
C ILE A 67 2.09 3.74 6.14
N HIS A 68 3.12 4.58 6.11
CA HIS A 68 3.09 5.87 5.40
C HIS A 68 2.92 5.66 3.89
N HIS A 69 3.62 4.69 3.31
CA HIS A 69 3.46 4.34 1.90
C HIS A 69 2.03 3.88 1.56
N TRP A 70 1.36 3.13 2.46
CA TRP A 70 -0.06 2.79 2.28
C TRP A 70 -0.96 4.04 2.29
N CYS A 71 -0.68 5.02 3.14
CA CYS A 71 -1.41 6.30 3.15
C CYS A 71 -1.23 7.04 1.81
N ASP A 72 0.01 7.12 1.32
CA ASP A 72 0.34 7.80 0.06
C ASP A 72 -0.34 7.13 -1.13
N THR A 73 -0.17 5.81 -1.27
CA THR A 73 -0.72 5.07 -2.41
C THR A 73 -2.25 5.08 -2.42
N HIS A 74 -2.91 5.01 -1.25
CA HIS A 74 -4.36 5.13 -1.16
C HIS A 74 -4.86 6.55 -1.51
N THR A 75 -4.12 7.59 -1.11
CA THR A 75 -4.43 8.98 -1.47
C THR A 75 -4.33 9.19 -2.98
N TYR A 76 -3.26 8.70 -3.61
CA TYR A 76 -3.11 8.75 -5.06
C TYR A 76 -4.18 7.91 -5.78
N ALA A 77 -4.53 6.73 -5.27
CA ALA A 77 -5.61 5.90 -5.83
C ALA A 77 -6.97 6.61 -5.79
N PHE A 78 -7.29 7.29 -4.68
CA PHE A 78 -8.49 8.09 -4.56
C PHE A 78 -8.53 9.24 -5.58
N LEU A 79 -7.44 10.00 -5.71
CA LEU A 79 -7.34 11.08 -6.69
C LEU A 79 -7.45 10.57 -8.13
N ARG A 80 -6.74 9.48 -8.47
CA ARG A 80 -6.85 8.80 -9.79
C ARG A 80 -8.29 8.44 -10.11
N THR A 81 -8.99 7.86 -9.15
CA THR A 81 -10.41 7.47 -9.32
C THR A 81 -11.28 8.69 -9.64
N LYS A 82 -11.07 9.82 -8.97
CA LYS A 82 -11.81 11.07 -9.27
C LYS A 82 -11.52 11.58 -10.67
N HIS A 83 -10.27 11.60 -11.10
CA HIS A 83 -9.91 12.00 -12.47
C HIS A 83 -10.57 11.09 -13.51
N THR A 84 -10.56 9.77 -13.32
CA THR A 84 -11.18 8.82 -14.28
C THR A 84 -12.69 8.97 -14.43
N ILE A 85 -13.36 9.58 -13.45
CA ILE A 85 -14.80 9.89 -13.52
C ILE A 85 -15.06 11.16 -14.35
N LEU A 86 -14.12 12.10 -14.35
CA LEU A 86 -14.30 13.45 -14.87
C LEU A 86 -13.66 13.68 -16.23
N GLU A 87 -12.65 12.88 -16.57
CA GLU A 87 -11.79 13.07 -17.74
C GLU A 87 -11.73 11.80 -18.58
N ASP A 88 -11.67 11.97 -19.90
CA ASP A 88 -11.39 10.87 -20.82
C ASP A 88 -9.88 10.59 -20.85
N ASN A 89 -9.47 9.41 -20.37
CA ASN A 89 -8.09 8.97 -20.27
C ASN A 89 -7.14 9.99 -19.56
N PRO A 90 -7.37 10.28 -18.26
CA PRO A 90 -6.61 11.30 -17.53
C PRO A 90 -5.12 10.96 -17.43
N ASN A 91 -4.27 11.98 -17.57
CA ASN A 91 -2.87 11.88 -17.18
C ASN A 91 -2.76 12.23 -15.69
N VAL A 92 -2.45 11.23 -14.86
CA VAL A 92 -2.34 11.43 -13.42
C VAL A 92 -0.89 11.53 -12.99
N LYS A 93 -0.59 12.55 -12.17
CA LYS A 93 0.73 12.74 -11.61
C LYS A 93 1.18 11.48 -10.87
N MET A 94 2.38 11.03 -11.21
CA MET A 94 3.09 9.97 -10.50
C MET A 94 3.94 10.58 -9.39
N TYR A 95 4.33 9.75 -8.44
CA TYR A 95 5.28 10.11 -7.40
C TYR A 95 6.38 9.06 -7.35
N GLU A 96 7.58 9.51 -6.98
CA GLU A 96 8.70 8.63 -6.74
C GLU A 96 8.62 8.13 -5.29
N VAL A 97 8.47 6.81 -5.13
CA VAL A 97 8.30 6.20 -3.81
C VAL A 97 9.50 6.50 -2.91
N ASP A 98 10.72 6.41 -3.44
CA ASP A 98 11.94 6.68 -2.68
C ASP A 98 12.03 8.13 -2.19
N GLU A 99 11.50 9.09 -2.96
CA GLU A 99 11.44 10.50 -2.54
C GLU A 99 10.46 10.68 -1.36
N PHE A 100 9.30 10.03 -1.41
CA PHE A 100 8.31 10.07 -0.33
C PHE A 100 8.84 9.38 0.93
N LEU A 101 9.51 8.23 0.79
CA LEU A 101 10.13 7.52 1.92
C LEU A 101 11.25 8.32 2.60
N SER A 102 11.81 9.32 1.91
CA SER A 102 12.85 10.22 2.44
C SER A 102 12.29 11.38 3.27
N THR A 103 10.96 11.60 3.27
CA THR A 103 10.36 12.67 4.07
C THR A 103 10.46 12.37 5.57
N PRO A 104 10.49 13.41 6.43
CA PRO A 104 10.69 13.22 7.87
C PRO A 104 9.63 12.35 8.55
N ASP A 105 8.37 12.45 8.11
CA ASP A 105 7.23 11.71 8.66
C ASP A 105 7.29 10.22 8.32
N SER A 106 7.80 9.86 7.13
CA SER A 106 7.93 8.47 6.67
C SER A 106 8.77 7.57 7.59
N ASN A 107 9.50 8.16 8.55
CA ASN A 107 10.34 7.44 9.49
C ASN A 107 9.84 7.50 10.94
N THR A 108 8.67 8.08 11.22
CA THR A 108 8.14 8.21 12.60
C THR A 108 6.86 7.45 12.79
#